data_AF-A0AAV6VMI8-F1
#
_entry.id   AF-A0AAV6VMI8-F1
#
_cell.length_a   1.000
_cell.length_b   1.000
_cell.length_c   1.000
_cell.angle_alpha   90.00
_cell.angle_beta   90.00
_cell.angle_gamma   90.00
#
_symmetry.space_group_name_H-M   'P 1'
#
loop_
_entity.id
_entity.type
_entity.pdbx_description
1 polymer ?
#
loop_
_entity_poly.entity_id
_entity_poly.type
_entity_poly.pdbx_seq_one_letter_code
_entity_poly.pdbx_strand_id
1 'polypeptide(L)'
;MIVWNPRKDHTIPPIAMTAFTQEIFDTLTHTITTGDAEKTENILRTVVLPQEVGYSLMCLAAQKNHVDIIRILIDRGCPVNDPVVKDFNTNMTPLQHACVKNNLELVTLLLDKGADINAVY
;
A
#
# COMPACT_ATOMS: atom_id res chain seq x y z
N MET A 1 17.81 20.57 6.79
CA MET A 1 17.33 19.19 7.05
C MET A 1 15.88 19.29 7.44
N ILE A 2 14.96 19.08 6.49
CA ILE A 2 13.52 19.07 6.79
C ILE A 2 13.12 17.61 6.82
N VAL A 3 12.90 17.10 8.03
CA VAL A 3 12.32 15.78 8.26
C VAL A 3 10.87 15.89 7.82
N TRP A 4 10.53 15.21 6.72
CA TRP A 4 9.16 15.20 6.22
C TRP A 4 8.23 14.53 7.23
N ASN A 5 7.06 15.13 7.42
CA ASN A 5 6.11 14.74 8.44
C ASN A 5 4.74 14.44 7.81
N PRO A 6 4.37 13.16 7.64
CA PRO A 6 3.10 12.70 7.03
C PRO A 6 1.85 13.40 7.54
N ARG A 7 1.86 13.84 8.80
CA ARG A 7 0.69 14.40 9.45
C ARG A 7 0.44 15.86 9.10
N LYS A 8 1.44 16.59 8.60
CA LYS A 8 1.39 18.04 8.39
C LYS A 8 1.62 18.50 6.95
N ASP A 9 2.44 17.80 6.17
CA ASP A 9 2.69 18.18 4.78
C ASP A 9 1.72 17.43 3.85
N HIS A 10 0.73 18.12 3.32
CA HIS A 10 -0.15 17.61 2.24
C HIS A 10 0.52 17.65 0.86
N THR A 11 1.79 18.05 0.81
CA THR A 11 2.61 18.10 -0.39
C THR A 11 3.88 17.28 -0.18
N ILE A 12 4.07 16.27 -1.02
CA ILE A 12 5.25 15.41 -1.02
C ILE A 12 6.46 16.30 -1.40
N PRO A 13 7.53 16.36 -0.58
CA PRO A 13 8.66 17.24 -0.84
C PRO A 13 9.39 16.83 -2.14
N PRO A 14 9.79 17.79 -2.99
CA PRO A 14 10.36 17.53 -4.33
C PRO A 14 11.60 16.63 -4.33
N ILE A 15 12.30 16.53 -3.20
CA ILE A 15 13.56 15.78 -3.06
C ILE A 15 13.31 14.27 -2.90
N ALA A 16 12.15 13.84 -2.37
CA ALA A 16 11.75 12.43 -2.34
C ALA A 16 11.19 11.94 -3.69
N MET A 17 10.78 12.89 -4.54
CA MET A 17 10.11 12.66 -5.83
C MET A 17 11.09 12.37 -7.00
N THR A 18 12.40 12.48 -6.80
CA THR A 18 13.35 12.37 -7.93
C THR A 18 13.59 10.93 -8.40
N ALA A 19 13.30 9.92 -7.58
CA ALA A 19 13.36 8.50 -7.97
C ALA A 19 11.97 7.86 -8.18
N PHE A 20 10.92 8.43 -7.60
CA PHE A 20 9.55 7.94 -7.70
C PHE A 20 8.65 9.04 -8.29
N THR A 21 8.34 8.94 -9.58
CA THR A 21 7.51 9.92 -10.29
C THR A 21 6.02 9.64 -10.08
N GLN A 22 5.19 10.69 -10.20
CA GLN A 22 3.71 10.54 -10.17
C GLN A 22 3.22 9.57 -11.26
N GLU A 23 3.87 9.54 -12.42
CA GLU A 23 3.55 8.61 -13.50
C GLU A 23 3.76 7.14 -13.09
N ILE A 24 4.79 6.84 -12.29
CA ILE A 24 5.00 5.50 -11.73
C ILE A 24 3.88 5.16 -10.73
N PHE A 25 3.47 6.11 -9.89
CA PHE A 25 2.37 5.92 -8.95
C PHE A 25 1.04 5.64 -9.66
N ASP A 26 0.69 6.42 -10.67
CA ASP A 26 -0.53 6.23 -11.47
C ASP A 26 -0.51 4.90 -12.21
N THR A 27 0.66 4.52 -12.77
CA THR A 27 0.83 3.22 -13.42
C THR A 27 0.70 2.07 -12.41
N LEU A 28 1.29 2.19 -11.23
CA LEU A 28 1.18 1.18 -10.16
C LEU A 28 -0.26 1.04 -9.68
N THR A 29 -0.94 2.13 -9.37
CA THR A 29 -2.34 2.09 -8.94
C THR A 29 -3.26 1.52 -10.03
N HIS A 30 -2.99 1.83 -11.30
CA HIS A 30 -3.70 1.24 -12.43
C HIS A 30 -3.47 -0.28 -12.53
N THR A 31 -2.21 -0.73 -12.54
CA THR A 31 -1.87 -2.18 -12.61
C THR A 31 -2.45 -2.97 -11.44
N ILE A 32 -2.44 -2.40 -10.24
CA ILE A 32 -3.04 -3.00 -9.04
C ILE A 32 -4.56 -3.04 -9.15
N THR A 33 -5.17 -2.03 -9.77
CA THR A 33 -6.61 -2.02 -10.01
C THR A 33 -7.02 -3.05 -11.06
N THR A 34 -6.20 -3.27 -12.09
CA THR A 34 -6.44 -4.25 -13.15
C THR A 34 -6.04 -5.67 -12.76
N GLY A 35 -5.28 -5.86 -11.67
CA GLY A 35 -4.83 -7.17 -11.18
C GLY A 35 -3.59 -7.71 -11.89
N ASP A 36 -2.82 -6.85 -12.55
CA ASP A 36 -1.69 -7.21 -13.39
C ASP A 36 -0.41 -7.39 -12.55
N ALA A 37 -0.35 -8.50 -11.80
CA ALA A 37 0.69 -8.75 -10.78
C ALA A 37 2.11 -8.76 -11.36
N GLU A 38 2.32 -9.27 -12.58
CA GLU A 38 3.63 -9.27 -13.24
C GLU A 38 4.14 -7.84 -13.48
N LYS A 39 3.28 -6.96 -14.00
CA LYS A 39 3.66 -5.55 -14.22
C LYS A 39 3.93 -4.86 -12.90
N THR A 40 3.08 -5.09 -11.90
CA THR A 40 3.30 -4.53 -10.56
C THR A 40 4.64 -5.00 -10.00
N GLU A 41 4.98 -6.29 -10.08
CA GLU A 41 6.26 -6.79 -9.61
C GLU A 41 7.45 -6.17 -10.37
N ASN A 42 7.36 -6.11 -11.70
CA ASN A 42 8.42 -5.53 -12.53
C ASN A 42 8.68 -4.06 -12.17
N ILE A 43 7.63 -3.26 -12.01
CA ILE A 43 7.76 -1.86 -11.60
C ILE A 43 8.37 -1.79 -10.20
N LEU A 44 7.86 -2.60 -9.27
CA LEU A 44 8.41 -2.66 -7.92
C LEU A 44 9.88 -3.08 -7.93
N ARG A 45 10.32 -4.00 -8.81
CA ARG A 45 11.74 -4.42 -8.88
C ARG A 45 12.66 -3.26 -9.25
N THR A 46 12.15 -2.32 -10.04
CA THR A 46 12.94 -1.16 -10.50
C THR A 46 12.92 0.01 -9.52
N VAL A 47 11.96 0.07 -8.59
CA VAL A 47 11.73 1.26 -7.75
C VAL A 47 11.69 0.91 -6.27
N VAL A 48 12.22 1.79 -5.44
CA VAL A 48 12.08 1.69 -3.97
C VAL A 48 10.84 2.46 -3.56
N LEU A 49 9.90 1.80 -2.88
CA LEU A 49 8.67 2.43 -2.42
C LEU A 49 8.88 3.21 -1.12
N PRO A 50 8.38 4.45 -1.02
CA PRO A 50 8.15 5.09 0.26
C PRO A 50 7.14 4.28 1.10
N GLN A 51 7.30 4.25 2.43
CA GLN A 51 6.38 3.54 3.34
C GLN A 51 4.91 3.94 3.14
N GLU A 52 4.64 5.24 3.00
CA GLU A 52 3.28 5.77 2.82
C GLU A 52 2.63 5.34 1.50
N VAL A 53 3.43 5.27 0.43
CA VAL A 53 2.98 4.76 -0.86
C VAL A 53 2.76 3.25 -0.77
N GLY A 54 3.67 2.51 -0.14
CA GLY A 54 3.54 1.08 0.09
C GLY A 54 2.23 0.71 0.79
N TYR A 55 1.89 1.44 1.85
CA TYR A 55 0.63 1.23 2.56
C TYR A 55 -0.60 1.54 1.71
N SER A 56 -0.59 2.66 0.98
CA SER A 56 -1.66 3.05 0.05
C SER A 56 -1.94 1.97 -1.01
N LEU A 57 -0.87 1.44 -1.61
CA LEU A 57 -0.96 0.37 -2.60
C LEU A 57 -1.48 -0.94 -1.96
N MET A 58 -1.11 -1.22 -0.71
CA MET A 58 -1.57 -2.40 0.01
C MET A 58 -3.07 -2.32 0.34
N CYS A 59 -3.56 -1.15 0.76
CA CYS A 59 -5.00 -0.90 0.93
C CYS A 59 -5.77 -1.08 -0.39
N LEU A 60 -5.23 -0.53 -1.49
CA LEU A 60 -5.86 -0.66 -2.81
C LEU A 60 -5.93 -2.13 -3.26
N ALA A 61 -4.83 -2.87 -3.12
CA ALA A 61 -4.79 -4.30 -3.43
C ALA A 61 -5.76 -5.09 -2.54
N ALA A 62 -5.91 -4.72 -1.27
CA ALA A 62 -6.84 -5.38 -0.34
C ALA A 62 -8.29 -5.09 -0.72
N GLN A 63 -8.60 -3.85 -1.10
CA GLN A 63 -9.91 -3.45 -1.60
C GLN A 63 -10.29 -4.20 -2.90
N LYS A 64 -9.30 -4.44 -3.77
CA LYS A 64 -9.47 -5.18 -5.03
C LYS A 64 -9.35 -6.69 -4.88
N ASN A 65 -9.04 -7.18 -3.69
CA ASN A 65 -8.90 -8.60 -3.38
C ASN A 65 -7.72 -9.30 -4.09
N HIS A 66 -6.66 -8.56 -4.41
CA HIS A 66 -5.49 -9.08 -5.13
C HIS A 66 -4.43 -9.58 -4.14
N VAL A 67 -4.60 -10.83 -3.68
CA VAL A 67 -3.72 -11.46 -2.68
C VAL A 67 -2.28 -11.57 -3.17
N ASP A 68 -2.07 -11.87 -4.45
CA ASP A 68 -0.73 -11.99 -5.07
C ASP A 68 0.05 -10.69 -5.00
N ILE A 69 -0.62 -9.57 -5.27
CA ILE A 69 -0.03 -8.23 -5.20
C ILE A 69 0.34 -7.90 -3.75
N ILE A 70 -0.50 -8.27 -2.79
CA ILE A 70 -0.20 -8.06 -1.37
C ILE A 70 1.00 -8.86 -0.93
N ARG A 71 1.16 -10.11 -1.40
CA ARG A 71 2.37 -10.91 -1.16
C ARG A 71 3.61 -10.19 -1.64
N ILE A 72 3.58 -9.66 -2.87
CA ILE A 72 4.69 -8.92 -3.47
C ILE A 72 5.00 -7.67 -2.64
N LEU A 73 4.00 -6.87 -2.27
CA LEU A 73 4.18 -5.64 -1.50
C LEU A 73 4.79 -5.91 -0.11
N ILE A 74 4.34 -6.97 0.56
CA ILE A 74 4.88 -7.38 1.87
C ILE A 74 6.31 -7.88 1.75
N ASP A 75 6.64 -8.64 0.69
CA ASP A 75 8.01 -9.10 0.43
C ASP A 75 8.97 -7.91 0.19
N ARG A 76 8.45 -6.78 -0.29
CA ARG A 76 9.22 -5.52 -0.39
C ARG A 76 9.38 -4.76 0.92
N GLY A 77 8.90 -5.31 2.04
CA GLY A 77 8.98 -4.68 3.35
C GLY A 77 7.99 -3.53 3.53
N CYS A 78 6.87 -3.54 2.80
CA CYS A 78 5.81 -2.57 3.06
C CYS A 78 5.24 -2.77 4.48
N PRO A 79 5.05 -1.68 5.24
CA PRO A 79 4.48 -1.74 6.57
C PRO A 79 3.02 -2.18 6.52
N VAL A 80 2.66 -3.16 7.34
CA VAL A 80 1.32 -3.77 7.36
C VAL A 80 0.31 -2.95 8.20
N ASN A 81 0.82 -2.18 9.16
CA ASN A 81 0.04 -1.53 10.22
C ASN A 81 0.07 0.00 10.16
N ASP A 82 0.60 0.61 9.10
CA ASP A 82 0.76 2.07 9.10
C ASP A 82 -0.59 2.81 9.01
N PRO A 83 -0.72 3.98 9.63
CA PRO A 83 -1.97 4.73 9.62
C PRO A 83 -2.31 5.22 8.21
N VAL A 84 -3.59 5.16 7.90
CA VAL A 84 -4.20 5.44 6.59
C VAL A 84 -3.70 6.73 5.93
N VAL A 85 -3.35 6.61 4.65
CA VAL A 85 -3.19 7.77 3.75
C VAL A 85 -4.58 8.32 3.45
N LYS A 86 -4.81 9.58 3.84
CA LYS A 86 -6.10 10.29 3.80
C LYS A 86 -6.84 10.27 2.46
N ASP A 87 -6.17 9.94 1.36
CA ASP A 87 -6.75 10.02 0.00
C ASP A 87 -7.63 8.81 -0.36
N PHE A 88 -7.42 7.65 0.26
CA PHE A 88 -8.39 6.56 0.19
C PHE A 88 -9.41 6.85 1.28
N ASN A 89 -10.56 7.42 0.88
CA ASN A 89 -11.68 7.90 1.70
C ASN A 89 -12.30 6.90 2.71
N THR A 90 -11.61 5.80 2.99
CA THR A 90 -11.91 4.79 3.98
C THR A 90 -10.75 4.78 4.98
N ASN A 91 -11.03 5.22 6.22
CA ASN A 91 -10.12 5.07 7.37
C ASN A 91 -9.99 3.59 7.79
N MET A 92 -9.76 2.71 6.82
CA MET A 92 -9.77 1.27 7.02
C MET A 92 -8.40 0.67 6.75
N THR A 93 -8.00 -0.27 7.60
CA THR A 93 -6.77 -1.03 7.41
C THR A 93 -6.92 -2.06 6.28
N PRO A 94 -5.81 -2.56 5.70
CA PRO A 94 -5.84 -3.67 4.76
C PRO A 94 -6.60 -4.88 5.33
N LEU A 95 -6.47 -5.12 6.65
CA LEU A 95 -7.16 -6.19 7.35
C LEU A 95 -8.68 -5.96 7.41
N GLN A 96 -9.12 -4.74 7.72
CA GLN A 96 -10.54 -4.39 7.71
C GLN A 96 -11.13 -4.52 6.29
N HIS A 97 -10.41 -4.11 5.25
CA HIS A 97 -10.83 -4.35 3.86
C HIS A 97 -10.98 -5.84 3.56
N ALA A 98 -10.03 -6.67 3.99
CA ALA A 98 -10.10 -8.12 3.84
C ALA A 98 -11.34 -8.72 4.53
N CYS A 99 -11.66 -8.25 5.74
CA CYS A 99 -12.86 -8.63 6.48
C CYS A 99 -14.14 -8.21 5.74
N VAL A 100 -14.23 -6.97 5.26
CA VAL A 100 -15.39 -6.46 4.49
C VAL A 100 -15.60 -7.25 3.19
N LYS A 101 -14.51 -7.68 2.56
CA LYS A 101 -14.53 -8.50 1.35
C LYS A 101 -14.79 -9.98 1.61
N ASN A 102 -14.88 -10.40 2.87
CA ASN A 102 -14.98 -11.80 3.28
C ASN A 102 -13.86 -12.67 2.68
N ASN A 103 -12.66 -12.10 2.49
CA ASN A 103 -11.52 -12.84 1.97
C ASN A 103 -10.68 -13.40 3.12
N LEU A 104 -10.99 -14.65 3.46
CA LEU A 104 -10.34 -15.40 4.52
C LEU A 104 -8.85 -15.61 4.24
N GLU A 105 -8.47 -15.85 2.97
CA GLU A 105 -7.07 -16.00 2.59
C GLU A 105 -6.29 -14.71 2.87
N LEU A 106 -6.85 -13.57 2.47
CA LEU A 106 -6.20 -12.28 2.68
C LEU A 106 -6.10 -11.93 4.18
N VAL A 107 -7.13 -12.23 4.96
CA VAL A 107 -7.10 -12.07 6.42
C VAL A 107 -5.97 -12.91 7.02
N THR A 108 -5.89 -14.19 6.68
CA THR A 108 -4.84 -15.07 7.21
C THR A 108 -3.44 -14.58 6.85
N LEU A 109 -3.27 -14.09 5.62
CA LEU A 109 -1.99 -13.59 5.14
C LEU A 109 -1.54 -12.33 5.87
N LEU A 110 -2.44 -11.37 6.07
CA LEU A 110 -2.14 -10.15 6.80
C LEU A 110 -1.81 -10.46 8.27
N LEU A 111 -2.57 -11.35 8.91
CA LEU A 111 -2.33 -11.77 10.30
C LEU A 111 -1.01 -12.51 10.47
N ASP A 112 -0.66 -13.42 9.55
CA ASP A 112 0.63 -14.12 9.54
C ASP A 112 1.82 -13.14 9.43
N LYS A 113 1.58 -11.99 8.81
CA LYS A 113 2.56 -10.91 8.64
C LYS A 113 2.53 -9.87 9.77
N GLY A 114 1.80 -10.16 10.85
CA GLY A 114 1.75 -9.30 12.04
C GLY A 114 0.81 -8.11 11.91
N ALA A 115 -0.21 -8.20 11.06
CA ALA A 115 -1.27 -7.20 11.02
C ALA A 115 -1.95 -7.07 12.38
N ASP A 116 -2.12 -5.84 12.86
CA ASP A 116 -2.82 -5.57 14.10
C ASP A 116 -4.34 -5.72 13.89
N ILE A 117 -4.90 -6.72 14.56
CA ILE A 117 -6.33 -7.02 14.57
C ILE A 117 -7.14 -5.86 15.15
N ASN A 118 -6.57 -5.14 16.10
CA ASN A 118 -7.23 -4.06 16.83
C ASN A 118 -6.90 -2.69 16.25
N ALA A 119 -6.27 -2.61 15.07
CA ALA A 119 -5.99 -1.34 14.45
C ALA A 119 -7.30 -0.59 14.14
N VAL A 120 -7.56 0.45 14.93
CA VAL A 120 -8.64 1.42 14.75
C VAL A 120 -8.01 2.79 14.57
N TYR A 121 -8.27 3.43 13.42
CA TYR A 121 -7.74 4.75 13.04
C TYR A 121 -8.88 5.73 12.78
#